data_AF-A0A929UN32-F1
#
_entry.id   AF-A0A929UN32-F1
#
_cell.length_a   1.000
_cell.length_b   1.000
_cell.length_c   1.000
_cell.angle_alpha   90.00
_cell.angle_beta   90.00
_cell.angle_gamma   90.00
#
_symmetry.space_group_name_H-M   'P 1'
#
loop_
_entity.id
_entity.type
_entity.pdbx_description
1 polymer ?
#
loop_
_entity_poly.entity_id
_entity_poly.type
_entity_poly.pdbx_seq_one_letter_code
_entity_poly.pdbx_strand_id
1 'polypeptide(L)'
;MNNLTKIAIILLGLIGVSLVGFQIWQEVNSYSKVTFKFDLKEGKATIRGNNTPEIEINNNQTLKLKHGNYRISTSGEGIDNSTQFIEINHKTNNVNVNFSYNKERLMSILDSERSDIENAIYNQYPNINDLYSIYNQAVYNQGEYYGATLNFRDQTSDQRDTLHILAKKENGKWRVLSLPPSPVLSAPKYPNVPKEILRKINLDE
;
A
#
# COMPACT_ATOMS: atom_id res chain seq x y z
N MET A 1 53.33 -28.03 37.18
CA MET A 1 52.15 -28.01 36.29
C MET A 1 52.39 -29.01 35.16
N ASN A 2 51.59 -30.07 35.05
CA ASN A 2 51.84 -31.13 34.05
C ASN A 2 51.32 -30.72 32.66
N ASN A 3 51.76 -31.41 31.61
CA ASN A 3 51.39 -31.07 30.22
C ASN A 3 49.87 -31.10 30.00
N LEU A 4 49.13 -31.95 30.71
CA LEU A 4 47.67 -32.02 30.67
C LEU A 4 47.01 -30.73 31.22
N THR A 5 47.54 -30.14 32.29
CA THR A 5 47.01 -28.87 32.83
C THR A 5 47.23 -27.71 31.88
N LYS A 6 48.37 -27.67 31.17
CA LYS A 6 48.66 -26.65 30.14
C LYS A 6 47.73 -26.77 28.93
N ILE A 7 47.51 -27.99 28.44
CA ILE A 7 46.60 -28.26 27.30
C ILE A 7 45.15 -27.88 27.65
N ALA A 8 44.68 -28.20 28.86
CA ALA A 8 43.34 -27.86 29.30
C ALA A 8 43.11 -26.34 29.36
N ILE A 9 44.08 -25.56 29.85
CA ILE A 9 44.00 -24.08 29.89
C ILE A 9 43.95 -23.49 28.47
N ILE A 10 44.74 -24.03 27.53
CA ILE A 10 44.76 -23.57 26.13
C ILE A 10 43.42 -23.87 25.45
N LEU A 11 42.86 -25.06 25.65
CA LEU A 11 41.56 -25.45 25.09
C LEU A 11 40.41 -24.60 25.66
N LEU A 12 40.39 -24.33 26.96
CA LEU A 12 39.41 -23.45 27.59
C LEU A 12 39.53 -22.01 27.07
N GLY A 13 40.75 -21.52 26.86
CA GLY A 13 41.00 -20.22 26.23
C GLY A 13 40.45 -20.14 24.80
N LEU A 14 40.66 -21.17 23.98
CA LEU A 14 40.16 -21.24 22.60
C LEU A 14 38.63 -21.33 22.53
N ILE A 15 37.99 -22.09 23.42
CA ILE A 15 36.52 -22.17 23.51
C ILE A 15 35.93 -20.82 23.93
N GLY A 16 36.54 -20.14 24.91
CA GLY A 16 36.13 -18.81 25.34
C GLY A 16 36.18 -17.78 24.20
N VAL A 17 37.29 -17.74 23.45
CA VAL A 17 37.44 -16.85 22.29
C VAL A 17 36.43 -17.19 21.18
N SER A 18 36.15 -18.47 20.96
CA SER A 18 35.19 -18.93 19.95
C SER A 18 33.74 -18.57 20.31
N LEU A 19 33.36 -18.69 21.58
CA LEU A 19 32.01 -18.32 22.07
C LEU A 19 31.77 -16.82 21.95
N VAL A 20 32.75 -16.01 22.33
CA VAL A 20 32.69 -14.54 22.17
C VAL A 20 32.62 -14.16 20.70
N GLY A 21 33.46 -14.79 19.86
CA GLY A 21 33.42 -14.58 18.41
C GLY A 21 32.08 -14.95 17.77
N PHE A 22 31.47 -16.07 18.21
CA PHE A 22 30.16 -16.51 17.75
C PHE A 22 29.03 -15.57 18.19
N GLN A 23 29.06 -15.05 19.42
CA GLN A 23 28.10 -14.05 19.89
C GLN A 23 28.20 -12.74 19.09
N ILE A 24 29.41 -12.25 18.84
CA ILE A 24 29.63 -11.05 18.03
C ILE A 24 29.12 -11.29 16.59
N TRP A 25 29.39 -12.47 16.02
CA TRP A 25 28.92 -12.83 14.68
C TRP A 25 27.39 -12.88 14.59
N GLN A 26 26.71 -13.46 15.60
CA GLN A 26 25.25 -13.46 15.65
C GLN A 26 24.68 -12.04 15.77
N GLU A 27 25.24 -11.20 16.64
CA GLU A 27 24.76 -9.83 16.78
C GLU A 27 24.95 -9.03 15.50
N VAL A 28 26.09 -9.15 14.81
CA VAL A 28 26.33 -8.45 13.53
C VAL A 28 25.37 -8.92 12.44
N ASN A 29 25.10 -10.23 12.36
CA ASN A 29 24.18 -10.80 11.39
C ASN A 29 22.70 -10.60 11.73
N SER A 30 22.39 -10.02 12.89
CA SER A 30 21.02 -9.71 13.29
C SER A 30 20.50 -8.39 12.71
N TYR A 31 21.25 -7.72 11.82
CA TYR A 31 20.88 -6.43 11.24
C TYR A 31 20.85 -6.46 9.71
N SER A 32 20.00 -5.61 9.13
CA SER A 32 19.95 -5.32 7.70
C SER A 32 20.03 -3.81 7.44
N LYS A 33 20.65 -3.43 6.32
CA LYS A 33 20.57 -2.05 5.80
C LYS A 33 19.32 -1.96 4.92
N VAL A 34 18.38 -1.13 5.33
CA VAL A 34 17.06 -1.02 4.71
C VAL A 34 16.90 0.37 4.14
N THR A 35 16.59 0.48 2.85
CA THR A 35 16.26 1.73 2.18
C THR A 35 14.74 1.89 2.10
N PHE A 36 14.22 3.02 2.56
CA PHE A 36 12.80 3.33 2.45
C PHE A 36 12.49 4.02 1.13
N LYS A 37 11.43 3.56 0.45
CA LYS A 37 10.98 4.08 -0.84
C LYS A 37 9.55 4.56 -0.66
N PHE A 38 9.35 5.87 -0.73
CA PHE A 38 8.02 6.44 -0.59
C PHE A 38 7.34 6.48 -1.96
N ASP A 39 6.07 6.12 -2.01
CA ASP A 39 5.26 6.23 -3.22
C ASP A 39 4.71 7.65 -3.45
N LEU A 40 4.69 8.50 -2.41
CA LEU A 40 4.41 9.93 -2.49
C LEU A 40 5.61 10.79 -2.06
N LYS A 41 5.65 12.02 -2.58
CA LYS A 41 6.64 13.03 -2.17
C LYS A 41 6.22 13.71 -0.87
N GLU A 42 4.93 13.93 -0.70
CA GLU A 42 4.33 14.55 0.47
C GLU A 42 3.99 13.50 1.54
N GLY A 43 3.94 13.96 2.79
CA GLY A 43 3.61 13.12 3.94
C GLY A 43 4.79 12.87 4.87
N LYS A 44 4.46 12.35 6.04
CA LYS A 44 5.40 11.97 7.10
C LYS A 44 5.23 10.49 7.37
N ALA A 45 6.35 9.79 7.56
CA ALA A 45 6.32 8.41 8.00
C ALA A 45 7.24 8.19 9.18
N THR A 46 6.79 7.35 10.10
CA THR A 46 7.57 6.89 11.23
C THR A 46 7.64 5.38 11.22
N ILE A 47 8.69 4.83 11.80
CA ILE A 47 8.85 3.38 11.98
C ILE A 47 9.10 3.06 13.45
N ARG A 48 8.49 1.98 13.93
CA ARG A 48 8.66 1.48 15.29
C ARG A 48 8.71 -0.05 15.31
N GLY A 49 9.76 -0.60 15.90
CA GLY A 49 9.84 -2.01 16.29
C GLY A 49 9.33 -2.20 17.73
N ASN A 50 9.14 -3.45 18.15
CA ASN A 50 8.52 -3.78 19.44
C ASN A 50 9.16 -3.08 20.65
N ASN A 51 10.50 -2.94 20.65
CA ASN A 51 11.27 -2.37 21.76
C ASN A 51 12.15 -1.19 21.33
N THR A 52 11.82 -0.53 20.21
CA THR A 52 12.58 0.63 19.73
C THR A 52 11.75 1.90 19.85
N PRO A 53 12.37 3.07 20.03
CA PRO A 53 11.65 4.33 19.89
C PRO A 53 11.09 4.45 18.47
N GLU A 54 10.03 5.24 18.35
CA GLU A 54 9.51 5.66 17.07
C GLU A 54 10.48 6.66 16.44
N ILE A 55 10.87 6.42 15.19
CA ILE A 55 11.81 7.26 14.46
C ILE A 55 11.16 7.71 13.15
N GLU A 56 11.35 8.97 12.79
CA GLU A 56 10.96 9.50 11.49
C GLU A 56 11.86 8.90 10.40
N ILE A 57 11.23 8.53 9.28
CA ILE A 57 11.90 8.04 8.08
C ILE A 57 11.58 8.97 6.91
N ASN A 58 12.53 9.09 6.00
CA ASN A 58 12.42 9.91 4.80
C ASN A 58 12.59 9.08 3.53
N ASN A 59 12.10 9.60 2.41
CA ASN A 59 12.26 8.95 1.12
C ASN A 59 13.76 8.76 0.78
N ASN A 60 14.13 7.56 0.34
CA ASN A 60 15.49 7.12 0.05
C ASN A 60 16.45 7.11 1.26
N GLN A 61 15.96 7.30 2.48
CA GLN A 61 16.78 7.14 3.67
C GLN A 61 17.14 5.67 3.85
N THR A 62 18.41 5.41 4.18
CA THR A 62 18.89 4.07 4.55
C THR A 62 19.13 3.99 6.05
N LEU A 63 18.54 3.01 6.72
CA LEU A 63 18.74 2.75 8.15
C LEU A 63 19.29 1.34 8.36
N LYS A 64 20.15 1.18 9.38
CA LYS A 64 20.55 -0.14 9.88
C LYS A 64 19.55 -0.57 10.95
N LEU A 65 18.74 -1.56 10.64
CA LEU A 65 17.67 -2.05 11.51
C LEU A 65 17.93 -3.48 11.94
N LYS A 66 17.54 -3.83 13.17
CA LYS A 66 17.59 -5.21 13.65
C LYS A 66 16.54 -6.04 12.92
N HIS A 67 16.77 -7.33 12.75
CA HIS A 67 15.77 -8.23 12.20
C HIS A 67 14.58 -8.33 13.14
N GLY A 68 13.38 -8.42 12.58
CA GLY A 68 12.14 -8.51 13.33
C GLY A 68 10.99 -7.74 12.69
N ASN A 69 9.89 -7.68 13.44
CA ASN A 69 8.66 -7.03 12.99
C ASN A 69 8.65 -5.56 13.36
N TYR A 70 8.23 -4.73 12.41
CA TYR A 70 8.06 -3.30 12.57
C TYR A 70 6.69 -2.87 12.07
N ARG A 71 6.22 -1.73 12.60
CA ARG A 71 5.09 -0.99 12.04
C ARG A 71 5.59 0.35 11.52
N ILE A 72 5.08 0.73 10.36
CA ILE A 72 5.28 2.04 9.76
C ILE A 72 3.96 2.79 9.85
N SER A 73 3.98 4.00 10.38
CA SER A 73 2.80 4.87 10.45
C SER A 73 2.97 6.01 9.46
N THR A 74 1.95 6.29 8.65
CA THR A 74 1.92 7.45 7.74
C THR A 74 0.98 8.52 8.29
N SER A 75 1.29 9.78 8.03
CA SER A 75 0.45 10.92 8.39
C SER A 75 0.83 12.15 7.56
N GLY A 76 0.10 13.25 7.72
CA GLY A 76 0.43 14.53 7.09
C GLY A 76 -0.80 15.23 6.54
N GLU A 77 -0.59 16.44 6.03
CA GLU A 77 -1.66 17.20 5.39
C GLU A 77 -2.13 16.50 4.11
N GLY A 78 -3.45 16.25 4.02
CA GLY A 78 -4.04 15.52 2.89
C GLY A 78 -3.71 14.02 2.84
N ILE A 79 -3.00 13.49 3.83
CA ILE A 79 -2.60 12.08 3.93
C ILE A 79 -3.46 11.38 4.98
N ASP A 80 -3.87 10.15 4.69
CA ASP A 80 -4.58 9.29 5.63
C ASP A 80 -3.63 8.71 6.68
N ASN A 81 -4.13 8.60 7.90
CA ASN A 81 -3.38 8.00 9.00
C ASN A 81 -3.44 6.48 8.87
N SER A 82 -2.39 5.87 8.34
CA SER A 82 -2.35 4.44 8.06
C SER A 82 -1.22 3.75 8.81
N THR A 83 -1.32 2.42 8.95
CA THR A 83 -0.27 1.58 9.53
C THR A 83 0.04 0.40 8.63
N GLN A 84 1.31 0.27 8.26
CA GLN A 84 1.84 -0.86 7.49
C GLN A 84 2.72 -1.73 8.38
N PHE A 85 2.43 -3.03 8.44
CA PHE A 85 3.27 -4.01 9.14
C PHE A 85 4.30 -4.59 8.17
N ILE A 86 5.56 -4.66 8.61
CA ILE A 86 6.67 -5.18 7.82
C ILE A 86 7.57 -6.09 8.66
N GLU A 87 8.28 -6.98 7.98
CA GLU A 87 9.34 -7.80 8.56
C GLU A 87 10.68 -7.41 7.95
N ILE A 88 11.65 -7.11 8.81
CA ILE A 88 13.05 -6.92 8.42
C ILE A 88 13.78 -8.24 8.64
N ASN A 89 14.35 -8.79 7.56
CA ASN A 89 15.21 -9.96 7.61
C ASN A 89 16.45 -9.76 6.72
N HIS A 90 17.29 -10.78 6.58
CA HIS A 90 18.53 -10.73 5.81
C HIS A 90 18.35 -10.46 4.29
N LYS A 91 17.13 -10.59 3.76
CA LYS A 91 16.80 -10.29 2.35
C LYS A 91 16.17 -8.91 2.17
N THR A 92 15.78 -8.25 3.26
CA THR A 92 15.10 -6.96 3.21
C THR A 92 16.11 -5.84 2.96
N ASN A 93 16.22 -5.44 1.69
CA ASN A 93 17.06 -4.30 1.27
C ASN A 93 16.25 -3.02 1.04
N ASN A 94 15.00 -3.16 0.61
CA ASN A 94 14.09 -2.07 0.34
C ASN A 94 12.75 -2.31 1.04
N VAL A 95 12.18 -1.23 1.56
CA VAL A 95 10.81 -1.21 2.09
C VAL A 95 10.06 -0.10 1.38
N ASN A 96 8.98 -0.46 0.71
CA ASN A 96 8.04 0.51 0.17
C ASN A 96 7.17 1.03 1.31
N VAL A 97 7.05 2.35 1.41
CA VAL A 97 6.15 3.04 2.32
C VAL A 97 5.00 3.55 1.49
N ASN A 98 3.83 2.97 1.71
CA ASN A 98 2.65 3.29 0.93
C ASN A 98 1.83 4.37 1.62
N PHE A 99 1.63 5.49 0.95
CA PHE A 99 0.77 6.58 1.42
C PHE A 99 -0.59 6.50 0.72
N SER A 100 -1.63 6.94 1.41
CA SER A 100 -2.97 7.11 0.86
C SER A 100 -3.45 8.52 1.15
N TYR A 101 -4.22 9.11 0.24
CA TYR A 101 -4.85 10.39 0.51
C TYR A 101 -6.03 10.22 1.46
N ASN A 102 -6.23 11.22 2.32
CA ASN A 102 -7.40 11.25 3.19
C ASN A 102 -8.67 11.58 2.38
N LYS A 103 -9.84 11.39 3.02
CA LYS A 103 -11.13 11.59 2.38
C LYS A 103 -11.30 13.00 1.78
N GLU A 104 -10.88 14.03 2.49
CA GLU A 104 -10.99 15.42 2.03
C GLU A 104 -10.19 15.66 0.75
N ARG A 105 -8.94 15.18 0.70
CA ARG A 105 -8.09 15.32 -0.48
C ARG A 105 -8.62 14.50 -1.66
N LEU A 106 -9.11 13.28 -1.42
CA LEU A 106 -9.75 12.47 -2.45
C LEU A 106 -11.00 13.14 -3.00
N MET A 107 -11.84 13.76 -2.16
CA MET A 107 -13.00 14.53 -2.61
C MET A 107 -12.59 15.74 -3.48
N SER A 108 -11.55 16.48 -3.07
CA SER A 108 -11.03 17.59 -3.87
C SER A 108 -10.51 17.12 -5.23
N ILE A 109 -9.82 15.98 -5.29
CA ILE A 109 -9.37 15.37 -6.55
C ILE A 109 -10.58 15.00 -7.41
N LEU A 110 -11.56 14.29 -6.85
CA LEU A 110 -12.79 13.92 -7.56
C LEU A 110 -13.47 15.14 -8.17
N ASP A 111 -13.63 16.23 -7.41
CA ASP A 111 -14.28 17.45 -7.91
C ASP A 111 -13.49 18.12 -9.03
N SER A 112 -12.16 18.16 -8.93
CA SER A 112 -11.29 18.71 -9.98
C SER A 112 -11.27 17.86 -11.27
N GLU A 113 -11.43 16.55 -11.14
CA GLU A 113 -11.30 15.59 -12.24
C GLU A 113 -12.64 15.15 -12.81
N ARG A 114 -13.76 15.56 -12.20
CA ARG A 114 -15.12 15.09 -12.51
C ARG A 114 -15.45 15.16 -13.98
N SER A 115 -15.17 16.30 -14.63
CA SER A 115 -15.48 16.48 -16.05
C SER A 115 -14.66 15.53 -16.93
N ASP A 116 -13.38 15.32 -16.63
CA ASP A 116 -12.53 14.41 -17.42
C ASP A 116 -12.92 12.95 -17.24
N ILE A 117 -13.33 12.56 -16.03
CA ILE A 117 -13.85 11.23 -15.72
C ILE A 117 -15.15 10.98 -16.48
N GLU A 118 -16.12 11.90 -16.37
CA GLU A 118 -17.42 11.80 -17.04
C GLU A 118 -17.24 11.76 -18.56
N ASN A 119 -16.36 12.59 -19.13
CA ASN A 119 -16.03 12.54 -20.55
C ASN A 119 -15.47 11.18 -20.97
N ALA A 120 -14.58 10.58 -20.18
CA ALA A 120 -14.05 9.25 -20.48
C ALA A 120 -15.15 8.18 -20.45
N ILE A 121 -16.10 8.29 -19.51
CA ILE A 121 -17.25 7.39 -19.40
C ILE A 121 -18.19 7.57 -20.60
N TYR A 122 -18.57 8.79 -20.96
CA TYR A 122 -19.50 9.06 -22.07
C TYR A 122 -18.89 8.71 -23.42
N ASN A 123 -17.58 8.91 -23.61
CA ASN A 123 -16.91 8.46 -24.82
C ASN A 123 -16.90 6.93 -24.94
N GLN A 124 -16.77 6.22 -23.82
CA GLN A 124 -16.81 4.76 -23.81
C GLN A 124 -18.23 4.21 -23.96
N TYR A 125 -19.23 4.92 -23.41
CA TYR A 125 -20.64 4.56 -23.39
C TYR A 125 -21.54 5.76 -23.73
N PRO A 126 -21.73 6.10 -25.01
CA PRO A 126 -22.45 7.33 -25.39
C PRO A 126 -23.87 7.46 -24.84
N ASN A 127 -24.59 6.34 -24.70
CA ASN A 127 -25.99 6.33 -24.25
C ASN A 127 -26.14 6.15 -22.72
N ILE A 128 -25.03 6.11 -21.97
CA ILE A 128 -25.09 5.77 -20.54
C ILE A 128 -25.86 6.81 -19.73
N ASN A 129 -25.78 8.09 -20.11
CA ASN A 129 -26.47 9.17 -19.42
C ASN A 129 -27.99 9.13 -19.64
N ASP A 130 -28.43 8.59 -20.78
CA ASP A 130 -29.86 8.43 -21.10
C ASP A 130 -30.49 7.30 -20.29
N LEU A 131 -29.72 6.25 -20.00
CA LEU A 131 -30.19 5.02 -19.39
C LEU A 131 -29.95 4.97 -17.87
N TYR A 132 -28.86 5.56 -17.40
CA TYR A 132 -28.40 5.44 -16.01
C TYR A 132 -28.15 6.80 -15.38
N SER A 133 -28.30 6.84 -14.06
CA SER A 133 -27.81 7.90 -13.18
C SER A 133 -26.57 7.41 -12.44
N ILE A 134 -25.54 8.25 -12.37
CA ILE A 134 -24.26 7.93 -11.71
C ILE A 134 -24.28 8.40 -10.25
N TYR A 135 -24.09 7.48 -9.32
CA TYR A 135 -24.07 7.69 -7.86
C TYR A 135 -22.78 7.17 -7.22
N ASN A 136 -22.61 7.45 -5.93
CA ASN A 136 -21.52 6.92 -5.09
C ASN A 136 -20.13 7.06 -5.73
N GLN A 137 -19.91 8.22 -6.35
CA GLN A 137 -18.67 8.52 -7.04
C GLN A 137 -17.54 8.72 -6.04
N ALA A 138 -16.44 8.01 -6.23
CA ALA A 138 -15.26 8.14 -5.40
C ALA A 138 -13.99 7.91 -6.22
N VAL A 139 -12.91 8.56 -5.78
CA VAL A 139 -11.55 8.20 -6.20
C VAL A 139 -10.81 7.55 -5.03
N TYR A 140 -9.90 6.63 -5.35
CA TYR A 140 -9.24 5.77 -4.38
C TYR A 140 -7.71 5.85 -4.48
N ASN A 141 -7.02 5.34 -3.45
CA ASN A 141 -5.57 5.41 -3.27
C ASN A 141 -5.02 6.85 -3.26
N GLN A 142 -4.28 7.22 -4.31
CA GLN A 142 -3.69 8.53 -4.53
C GLN A 142 -4.50 9.32 -5.57
N GLY A 143 -5.76 8.93 -5.81
CA GLY A 143 -6.67 9.56 -6.75
C GLY A 143 -6.60 8.99 -8.16
N GLU A 144 -5.87 7.90 -8.39
CA GLU A 144 -5.65 7.31 -9.71
C GLU A 144 -6.72 6.28 -10.11
N TYR A 145 -7.53 5.80 -9.18
CA TYR A 145 -8.65 4.92 -9.45
C TYR A 145 -9.97 5.65 -9.18
N TYR A 146 -10.97 5.41 -10.02
CA TYR A 146 -12.32 5.92 -9.86
C TYR A 146 -13.31 4.77 -9.84
N GLY A 147 -14.32 4.88 -8.99
CA GLY A 147 -15.47 4.00 -8.96
C GLY A 147 -16.77 4.77 -8.82
N ALA A 148 -17.83 4.20 -9.39
CA ALA A 148 -19.18 4.73 -9.26
C ALA A 148 -20.23 3.64 -9.50
N THR A 149 -21.44 3.94 -9.06
CA THR A 149 -22.61 3.07 -9.16
C THR A 149 -23.59 3.64 -10.17
N LEU A 150 -24.06 2.79 -11.07
CA LEU A 150 -25.03 3.11 -12.11
C LEU A 150 -26.37 2.55 -11.71
N ASN A 151 -27.33 3.44 -11.52
CA ASN A 151 -28.73 3.06 -11.28
C ASN A 151 -29.54 3.34 -12.52
N PHE A 152 -30.26 2.32 -13.01
CA PHE A 152 -31.12 2.47 -14.18
C PHE A 152 -32.22 3.48 -13.89
N ARG A 153 -32.45 4.43 -14.80
CA ARG A 153 -33.36 5.56 -14.60
C ARG A 153 -34.83 5.14 -14.58
N ASP A 154 -35.18 4.15 -15.41
CA ASP A 154 -36.56 3.66 -15.47
C ASP A 154 -36.82 2.62 -14.36
N GLN A 155 -37.52 3.07 -13.33
CA GLN A 155 -37.89 2.27 -12.17
C GLN A 155 -39.06 1.32 -12.42
N THR A 156 -39.57 1.19 -13.65
CA THR A 156 -40.69 0.29 -13.98
C THR A 156 -40.25 -0.98 -14.72
N SER A 157 -39.01 -1.02 -15.19
CA SER A 157 -38.42 -2.18 -15.87
C SER A 157 -38.00 -3.28 -14.88
N ASP A 158 -38.10 -4.54 -15.28
CA ASP A 158 -37.56 -5.68 -14.54
C ASP A 158 -36.03 -5.82 -14.70
N GLN A 159 -35.40 -5.01 -15.56
CA GLN A 159 -33.95 -5.02 -15.85
C GLN A 159 -33.17 -3.96 -15.05
N ARG A 160 -33.41 -3.91 -13.73
CA ARG A 160 -32.88 -2.88 -12.81
C ARG A 160 -31.53 -3.25 -12.16
N ASP A 161 -30.63 -3.89 -12.90
CA ASP A 161 -29.34 -4.23 -12.33
C ASP A 161 -28.57 -2.95 -11.97
N THR A 162 -28.19 -2.84 -10.70
CA THR A 162 -27.17 -1.88 -10.26
C THR A 162 -25.84 -2.33 -10.85
N LEU A 163 -25.21 -1.46 -11.63
CA LEU A 163 -23.91 -1.75 -12.25
C LEU A 163 -22.83 -0.86 -11.66
N HIS A 164 -21.59 -1.32 -11.69
CA HIS A 164 -20.44 -0.56 -11.23
C HIS A 164 -19.54 -0.17 -12.40
N ILE A 165 -19.06 1.07 -12.38
CA ILE A 165 -17.98 1.56 -13.23
C ILE A 165 -16.68 1.53 -12.45
N LEU A 166 -15.62 1.11 -13.13
CA LEU A 166 -14.25 1.24 -12.70
C LEU A 166 -13.47 1.96 -13.79
N ALA A 167 -12.73 3.01 -13.42
CA ALA A 167 -11.80 3.70 -14.29
C ALA A 167 -10.46 3.92 -13.60
N LYS A 168 -9.42 4.15 -14.39
CA LYS A 168 -8.08 4.46 -13.90
C LYS A 168 -7.46 5.60 -14.70
N LYS A 169 -6.75 6.49 -14.02
CA LYS A 169 -5.94 7.53 -14.64
C LYS A 169 -4.58 6.96 -15.03
N GLU A 170 -4.28 6.96 -16.32
CA GLU A 170 -3.03 6.50 -16.89
C GLU A 170 -2.47 7.59 -17.81
N ASN A 171 -1.20 7.99 -17.61
CA ASN A 171 -0.55 9.06 -18.37
C ASN A 171 -1.38 10.37 -18.45
N GLY A 172 -2.00 10.72 -17.32
CA GLY A 172 -2.82 11.94 -17.21
C GLY A 172 -4.22 11.83 -17.80
N LYS A 173 -4.64 10.68 -18.35
CA LYS A 173 -5.97 10.50 -18.95
C LYS A 173 -6.74 9.40 -18.26
N TRP A 174 -8.05 9.60 -18.09
CA TRP A 174 -8.95 8.58 -17.55
C TRP A 174 -9.28 7.53 -18.61
N ARG A 175 -9.18 6.25 -18.21
CA ARG A 175 -9.56 5.10 -19.03
C ARG A 175 -10.52 4.22 -18.25
N VAL A 176 -11.68 3.94 -18.84
CA VAL A 176 -12.66 3.00 -18.28
C VAL A 176 -12.10 1.57 -18.37
N LEU A 177 -12.11 0.86 -17.26
CA LEU A 177 -11.64 -0.53 -17.15
C LEU A 177 -12.80 -1.53 -17.19
N SER A 178 -13.95 -1.17 -16.63
CA SER A 178 -15.14 -2.01 -16.61
C SER A 178 -15.83 -2.00 -17.98
N LEU A 179 -15.40 -2.88 -18.87
CA LEU A 179 -15.93 -3.07 -20.22
C LEU A 179 -16.61 -4.45 -20.36
N PRO A 180 -17.96 -4.57 -20.29
CA PRO A 180 -18.95 -3.54 -19.92
C PRO A 180 -18.99 -3.25 -18.40
N PRO A 181 -19.78 -2.25 -17.94
CA PRO A 181 -20.10 -2.11 -16.52
C PRO A 181 -20.72 -3.41 -15.99
N SER A 182 -20.52 -3.70 -14.71
CA SER A 182 -20.83 -5.03 -14.15
C SER A 182 -21.47 -4.92 -12.77
N PRO A 183 -22.43 -5.78 -12.42
CA PRO A 183 -23.00 -5.79 -11.07
C PRO A 183 -21.95 -6.04 -9.99
N VAL A 184 -20.90 -6.81 -10.31
CA VAL A 184 -19.79 -7.07 -9.39
C VAL A 184 -18.47 -6.91 -10.12
N LEU A 185 -17.52 -6.20 -9.49
CA LEU A 185 -16.14 -6.12 -9.90
C LEU A 185 -15.31 -7.15 -9.13
N SER A 186 -14.64 -8.07 -9.85
CA SER A 186 -13.91 -9.18 -9.22
C SER A 186 -12.41 -9.15 -9.53
N ALA A 187 -11.60 -9.56 -8.56
CA ALA A 187 -10.15 -9.61 -8.73
C ALA A 187 -9.67 -10.48 -9.91
N PRO A 188 -10.31 -11.63 -10.24
CA PRO A 188 -9.96 -12.38 -11.45
C PRO A 188 -10.16 -11.58 -12.74
N LYS A 189 -11.19 -10.72 -12.81
CA LYS A 189 -11.47 -9.87 -13.98
C LYS A 189 -10.55 -8.65 -14.03
N TYR A 190 -10.16 -8.12 -12.87
CA TYR A 190 -9.33 -6.92 -12.74
C TYR A 190 -8.09 -7.19 -11.85
N PRO A 191 -7.16 -8.07 -12.28
CA PRO A 191 -6.07 -8.55 -11.43
C PRO A 191 -5.05 -7.47 -11.03
N ASN A 192 -4.97 -6.39 -11.81
CA ASN A 192 -4.05 -5.28 -11.57
C ASN A 192 -4.65 -4.18 -10.67
N VAL A 193 -5.89 -4.37 -10.20
CA VAL A 193 -6.60 -3.40 -9.35
C VAL A 193 -6.55 -3.92 -7.91
N PRO A 194 -6.12 -3.10 -6.94
CA PRO A 194 -6.10 -3.50 -5.54
C PRO A 194 -7.47 -4.02 -5.09
N LYS A 195 -7.48 -5.19 -4.43
CA LYS A 195 -8.71 -5.87 -4.01
C LYS A 195 -9.61 -4.99 -3.14
N GLU A 196 -9.01 -4.16 -2.28
CA GLU A 196 -9.75 -3.21 -1.44
C GLU A 196 -10.54 -2.19 -2.25
N ILE A 197 -10.03 -1.73 -3.40
CA ILE A 197 -10.76 -0.79 -4.26
C ILE A 197 -11.98 -1.49 -4.87
N LEU A 198 -11.80 -2.70 -5.39
CA LEU A 198 -12.91 -3.49 -5.94
C LEU A 198 -13.98 -3.75 -4.88
N ARG A 199 -13.55 -4.07 -3.64
CA ARG A 199 -14.45 -4.27 -2.50
C ARG A 199 -15.22 -3.00 -2.16
N LYS A 200 -14.54 -1.86 -2.03
CA LYS A 200 -15.17 -0.57 -1.71
C LYS A 200 -16.22 -0.18 -2.74
N ILE A 201 -15.91 -0.31 -4.03
CA ILE A 201 -16.86 0.01 -5.10
C ILE A 201 -18.10 -0.90 -5.02
N ASN A 202 -17.91 -2.22 -4.88
CA ASN A 202 -19.03 -3.17 -4.80
C ASN A 202 -19.92 -2.98 -3.55
N LEU A 203 -19.43 -2.27 -2.52
CA LEU A 203 -20.13 -2.02 -1.26
C LEU A 203 -20.56 -0.56 -1.09
N ASP A 204 -20.35 0.28 -2.12
CA ASP A 204 -20.61 1.73 -2.07
C ASP A 204 -19.88 2.48 -0.92
N GLU A 205 -18.63 2.09 -0.63
CA GLU A 205 -17.75 2.65 0.42
C GLU A 205 -16.73 3.71 -0.07
#